data_AF-A0A2K3JZ38-F1
#
_entry.id   AF-A0A2K3JZ38-F1
#
_cell.length_a   1.000
_cell.length_b   1.000
_cell.length_c   1.000
_cell.angle_alpha   90.00
_cell.angle_beta   90.00
_cell.angle_gamma   90.00
#
_symmetry.space_group_name_H-M   'P 1'
#
loop_
_entity.id
_entity.type
_entity.pdbx_description
1 polymer ?
#
loop_
_entity_poly.entity_id
_entity_poly.type
_entity_poly.pdbx_seq_one_letter_code
_entity_poly.pdbx_strand_id
1 'polypeptide(L)'
;RDNLTAGNPFPPNRHEWLRFYCSHKLVAWSNDRIKSPNHKVLMNGNEKRYSLGLFAFYKGLLQVPEELIDEEHPLQYKPFDHLALLNFGYSVNIKDFCGIVQL
;
A
#
# COMPACT_ATOMS: atom_id res chain seq x y z
N ARG A 1 13.45 -4.75 -11.78
CA ARG A 1 13.91 -3.34 -11.81
C ARG A 1 13.06 -2.73 -12.90
N ASP A 2 11.80 -2.46 -12.57
CA ASP A 2 10.77 -2.33 -13.60
C ASP A 2 10.43 -0.86 -13.71
N ASN A 3 10.69 -0.32 -14.90
CA ASN A 3 10.38 1.05 -15.29
C ASN A 3 8.86 1.22 -15.40
N LEU A 4 8.17 1.30 -14.26
CA LEU A 4 6.91 2.02 -14.21
C LEU A 4 7.27 3.49 -14.38
N THR A 5 6.82 4.08 -15.49
CA THR A 5 7.00 5.50 -15.81
C THR A 5 6.71 6.32 -14.57
N ALA A 6 7.71 7.07 -14.09
CA ALA A 6 7.50 8.03 -13.02
C ALA A 6 6.43 8.99 -13.53
N GLY A 7 5.22 8.90 -12.98
CA GLY A 7 4.15 9.86 -13.27
C GLY A 7 4.68 11.27 -13.01
N ASN A 8 4.09 12.26 -13.68
CA ASN A 8 4.52 13.65 -13.55
C ASN A 8 4.66 14.03 -12.06
N PRO A 9 5.79 14.64 -11.67
CA PRO A 9 6.01 14.99 -10.27
C PRO A 9 4.92 15.93 -9.81
N PHE A 10 4.24 15.56 -8.72
CA PHE A 10 3.23 16.42 -8.13
C PHE A 10 3.89 17.70 -7.60
N PRO A 11 3.49 18.89 -8.08
CA PRO A 11 4.11 20.14 -7.65
C PRO A 11 3.86 20.37 -6.16
N PRO A 12 4.79 21.05 -5.45
CA PRO A 12 4.53 21.56 -4.11
C PRO A 12 3.58 22.76 -4.21
N ASN A 13 2.27 22.51 -4.32
CA ASN A 13 1.25 23.53 -4.30
C ASN A 13 0.92 23.93 -2.85
N ARG A 14 0.86 25.23 -2.55
CA ARG A 14 0.60 25.82 -1.21
C ARG A 14 -0.78 25.50 -0.62
N HIS A 15 -1.62 24.72 -1.31
CA HIS A 15 -2.98 24.39 -0.90
C HIS A 15 -3.21 22.88 -0.68
N GLU A 16 -2.25 22.01 -1.04
CA GLU A 16 -2.30 20.58 -0.70
C GLU A 16 -1.36 20.28 0.47
N TRP A 17 -1.92 20.25 1.67
CA TRP A 17 -1.18 20.02 2.91
C TRP A 17 -1.21 18.56 3.38
N LEU A 18 -2.14 17.76 2.85
CA LEU A 18 -2.36 16.38 3.27
C LEU A 18 -2.44 15.46 2.06
N ARG A 19 -1.67 14.37 2.08
CA ARG A 19 -1.71 13.32 1.07
C ARG A 19 -1.96 11.98 1.75
N PHE A 20 -2.91 11.24 1.20
CA PHE A 20 -3.24 9.89 1.66
C PHE A 20 -2.48 8.88 0.81
N TYR A 21 -1.78 7.96 1.49
CA TYR A 21 -1.12 6.83 0.86
C TYR A 21 -1.78 5.55 1.36
N CYS A 22 -2.13 4.67 0.41
CA CYS A 22 -2.61 3.34 0.75
C CYS A 22 -1.40 2.42 0.92
N SER A 23 -1.42 1.58 1.95
CA SER A 23 -0.38 0.56 2.18
C SER A 23 -0.79 -0.79 1.59
N HIS A 24 0.16 -1.71 1.46
CA HIS A 24 -0.10 -3.10 1.03
C HIS A 24 -1.18 -3.79 1.87
N LYS A 25 -1.31 -3.48 3.16
CA LYS A 25 -2.41 -3.95 4.02
C LYS A 25 -3.77 -3.64 3.40
N LEU A 26 -3.98 -2.42 2.93
CA LEU A 26 -5.26 -2.00 2.33
C LEU A 26 -5.49 -2.65 0.97
N VAL A 27 -4.43 -2.92 0.21
CA VAL A 27 -4.51 -3.68 -1.05
C VAL A 27 -5.05 -5.08 -0.77
N ALA A 28 -4.48 -5.79 0.20
CA ALA A 28 -4.95 -7.13 0.56
C ALA A 28 -6.36 -7.10 1.15
N TRP A 29 -6.62 -6.21 2.13
CA TRP A 29 -7.95 -6.08 2.75
C TRP A 29 -9.06 -5.79 1.73
N SER A 30 -8.77 -4.99 0.70
CA SER A 30 -9.75 -4.64 -0.34
C SER A 30 -9.81 -5.63 -1.51
N ASN A 31 -9.13 -6.78 -1.41
CA ASN A 31 -9.04 -7.78 -2.48
C ASN A 31 -8.60 -7.18 -3.83
N ASP A 32 -7.49 -6.43 -3.84
CA ASP A 32 -6.93 -5.72 -5.01
C ASP A 32 -7.74 -4.55 -5.58
N ARG A 33 -8.85 -4.14 -4.95
CA ARG A 33 -9.66 -2.99 -5.39
C ARG A 33 -8.97 -1.65 -5.13
N ILE A 34 -8.28 -1.51 -3.99
CA ILE A 34 -7.45 -0.34 -3.68
C ILE A 34 -6.02 -0.61 -4.15
N LYS A 35 -5.42 0.35 -4.87
CA LYS A 35 -4.02 0.28 -5.29
C LYS A 35 -3.12 1.06 -4.33
N SER A 36 -1.94 0.51 -4.06
CA SER A 36 -0.86 1.15 -3.29
C SER A 36 0.23 1.62 -4.27
N PRO A 37 0.18 2.88 -4.74
CA PRO A 37 1.20 3.39 -5.66
C PRO A 37 2.53 3.57 -4.93
N ASN A 38 3.63 3.26 -5.61
CA ASN A 38 4.96 3.61 -5.15
C ASN A 38 5.10 5.14 -5.10
N HIS A 39 5.54 5.66 -3.97
CA HIS A 39 5.75 7.09 -3.77
C HIS A 39 7.22 7.36 -3.46
N LYS A 40 7.76 8.44 -4.04
CA LYS A 40 9.12 8.90 -3.79
C LYS A 40 9.12 10.40 -3.58
N VAL A 41 9.76 10.83 -2.51
CA VAL A 41 10.04 12.26 -2.30
C VAL A 41 11.34 12.59 -3.02
N LEU A 42 11.25 13.54 -3.94
CA LEU A 42 12.42 14.12 -4.61
C LEU A 42 12.71 15.48 -3.96
N MET A 43 13.99 15.72 -3.67
CA MET A 43 14.48 17.02 -3.24
C MET A 43 14.94 17.76 -4.49
N ASN A 44 14.21 18.81 -4.87
CA ASN A 44 14.60 19.70 -5.96
C ASN A 44 15.00 21.05 -5.34
N GLY A 45 16.25 21.48 -5.53
CA GLY A 45 16.78 22.74 -4.99
C GLY A 45 17.50 22.61 -3.64
N ASN A 46 17.98 23.74 -3.10
CA ASN A 46 18.78 23.82 -1.87
C ASN A 46 17.97 24.19 -0.62
N GLU A 47 16.65 24.30 -0.73
CA GLU A 47 15.77 24.68 0.37
C GLU A 47 15.45 23.50 1.29
N LYS A 48 15.31 23.79 2.59
CA LYS A 48 14.91 22.78 3.58
C LYS A 48 13.42 22.48 3.42
N ARG A 49 13.10 21.19 3.29
CA ARG A 49 11.72 20.69 3.28
C ARG A 49 11.45 19.91 4.56
N TYR A 50 10.33 20.21 5.21
CA TYR A 50 9.83 19.45 6.36
C TYR A 50 8.60 18.65 5.95
N SER A 51 8.47 17.43 6.46
CA SER A 51 7.30 16.57 6.25
C SER A 51 6.99 15.80 7.52
N LEU A 52 5.70 15.61 7.81
CA LEU A 52 5.22 14.77 8.89
C LEU A 52 4.39 13.64 8.29
N GLY A 53 4.62 12.41 8.75
CA GLY A 53 3.85 11.24 8.35
C GLY A 53 3.03 10.71 9.53
N LEU A 54 1.74 10.45 9.30
CA LEU A 54 0.87 9.74 10.22
C LEU A 54 0.53 8.38 9.63
N PHE A 55 0.80 7.31 10.39
CA PHE A 55 0.62 5.93 9.93
C PHE A 55 -0.35 5.19 10.85
N ALA A 56 -1.29 4.46 10.26
CA ALA A 56 -2.29 3.67 10.97
C ALA A 56 -1.96 2.16 10.89
N PHE A 57 -1.71 1.57 12.06
CA PHE A 57 -1.41 0.15 12.19
C PHE A 57 -2.65 -0.64 12.65
N TYR A 58 -2.76 -1.86 12.14
CA TYR A 58 -3.74 -2.83 12.62
C TYR A 58 -3.01 -3.93 13.40
N LYS A 59 -3.59 -4.37 14.52
CA LYS A 59 -3.11 -5.49 15.34
C LYS A 59 -4.15 -6.60 15.27
N GLY A 60 -3.70 -7.80 14.91
CA GLY A 60 -4.56 -8.97 14.70
C GLY A 60 -4.43 -9.53 13.29
N LEU A 61 -5.27 -10.52 13.01
CA LEU A 61 -5.31 -11.19 11.71
C LEU A 61 -6.14 -10.35 10.74
N LEU A 62 -5.48 -9.82 9.71
CA LEU A 62 -6.15 -9.12 8.62
C LEU A 62 -6.75 -10.15 7.66
N GLN A 63 -8.03 -9.99 7.34
CA GLN A 63 -8.76 -10.82 6.39
C GLN A 63 -9.54 -9.95 5.40
N VAL A 64 -9.80 -10.51 4.22
CA VAL A 64 -10.69 -9.89 3.24
C VAL A 64 -12.13 -9.96 3.78
N PRO A 65 -12.88 -8.85 3.82
CA PRO A 65 -14.31 -8.86 4.13
C PRO A 65 -15.07 -9.73 3.14
N GLU A 66 -16.02 -10.53 3.64
CA GLU A 66 -16.80 -11.47 2.81
C GLU A 66 -17.59 -10.73 1.72
N GLU A 67 -17.99 -9.49 1.97
CA GLU A 67 -18.73 -8.64 1.02
C GLU A 67 -17.91 -8.21 -0.19
N LEU A 68 -16.58 -8.37 -0.14
CA LEU A 68 -15.66 -8.07 -1.24
C LEU A 68 -15.23 -9.33 -2.02
N ILE A 69 -15.84 -10.48 -1.71
CA ILE A 69 -15.62 -11.77 -2.36
C ILE A 69 -16.88 -12.10 -3.17
N ASP A 70 -16.74 -12.16 -4.49
CA ASP A 70 -17.83 -12.48 -5.41
C ASP A 70 -17.33 -13.34 -6.59
N GLU A 71 -18.22 -13.76 -7.48
CA GLU A 71 -17.86 -14.61 -8.63
C GLU A 71 -16.85 -13.93 -9.58
N GLU A 72 -16.89 -12.60 -9.67
CA GLU A 72 -15.96 -11.81 -10.49
C GLU A 72 -14.63 -11.54 -9.75
N HIS A 73 -14.66 -11.50 -8.42
CA HIS A 73 -13.54 -11.21 -7.53
C HIS A 73 -13.36 -12.32 -6.49
N PRO A 74 -12.80 -13.48 -6.88
CA PRO A 74 -12.52 -14.54 -5.94
C PRO A 74 -11.51 -14.09 -4.88
N LEU A 75 -11.49 -14.79 -3.74
CA LEU A 75 -10.57 -14.49 -2.65
C LEU A 75 -9.12 -14.65 -3.11
N GLN A 76 -8.33 -13.57 -3.05
CA GLN A 76 -6.92 -13.60 -3.50
C GLN A 76 -5.91 -13.74 -2.36
N TYR A 77 -6.31 -13.43 -1.13
CA TYR A 77 -5.41 -13.26 0.00
C TYR A 77 -5.82 -14.15 1.17
N LYS A 78 -4.88 -14.94 1.71
CA LYS A 78 -5.10 -15.66 2.96
C LYS A 78 -5.02 -14.70 4.15
N PRO A 79 -5.73 -14.95 5.26
CA PRO A 79 -5.61 -14.14 6.46
C PRO A 79 -4.16 -14.08 6.98
N PHE A 80 -3.68 -12.89 7.38
CA PHE A 80 -2.29 -12.71 7.83
C PHE A 80 -2.14 -11.64 8.92
N ASP A 81 -1.07 -11.69 9.71
CA ASP A 81 -0.76 -10.66 10.71
C ASP A 81 -0.09 -9.45 10.06
N HIS A 82 -0.74 -8.29 10.16
CA HIS A 82 -0.24 -7.04 9.59
C HIS A 82 1.10 -6.58 10.19
N LEU A 83 1.33 -6.81 11.49
CA LEU A 83 2.60 -6.44 12.12
C LEU A 83 3.73 -7.39 11.69
N ALA A 84 3.41 -8.67 11.45
CA ALA A 84 4.37 -9.61 10.89
C ALA A 84 4.80 -9.24 9.46
N LEU A 85 3.89 -8.70 8.64
CA LEU A 85 4.22 -8.18 7.31
C LEU A 85 5.26 -7.04 7.36
N LEU A 86 5.17 -6.16 8.37
CA LEU A 86 6.15 -5.07 8.53
C LEU A 86 7.56 -5.60 8.83
N ASN A 87 7.66 -6.71 9.56
CA ASN A 87 8.93 -7.36 9.88
C ASN A 87 9.51 -8.14 8.68
N PHE A 88 8.66 -8.59 7.75
CA PHE A 88 9.08 -9.38 6.58
C PHE A 88 9.82 -8.54 5.53
N GLY A 89 9.50 -7.25 5.41
CA GLY A 89 10.25 -6.29 4.58
C GLY A 89 9.39 -5.44 3.66
N TYR A 90 9.85 -4.21 3.40
CA TYR A 90 9.08 -3.18 2.69
C TYR A 90 8.98 -3.34 1.17
N SER A 91 9.77 -4.24 0.56
CA SER A 91 9.88 -4.40 -0.90
C SER A 91 9.35 -5.73 -1.43
N VAL A 92 8.58 -6.47 -0.64
CA VAL A 92 8.13 -7.82 -0.99
C VAL A 92 6.68 -7.79 -1.48
N ASN A 93 6.36 -8.61 -2.47
CA ASN A 93 4.97 -8.78 -2.90
C ASN A 93 4.18 -9.39 -1.74
N ILE A 94 3.09 -8.73 -1.34
CA ILE A 94 2.25 -9.18 -0.24
C ILE A 94 1.69 -10.60 -0.49
N LYS A 95 1.49 -10.99 -1.76
CA LYS A 95 1.08 -12.34 -2.15
C LYS A 95 2.14 -13.40 -1.80
N ASP A 96 3.42 -13.03 -1.80
CA ASP A 96 4.51 -13.94 -1.38
C ASP A 96 4.49 -14.14 0.14
N PHE A 97 4.07 -13.12 0.89
CA PHE A 97 4.01 -13.17 2.35
C PHE A 97 2.80 -13.97 2.86
N CYS A 98 1.59 -13.63 2.42
CA CYS A 98 0.38 -14.30 2.90
C CYS A 98 0.09 -15.62 2.17
N GLY A 99 0.69 -15.82 0.99
CA GLY A 99 0.32 -16.86 0.05
C GLY A 99 -0.96 -16.51 -0.72
N ILE A 100 -1.02 -16.97 -1.98
CA ILE A 100 -2.21 -16.88 -2.82
C ILE A 100 -3.16 -18.03 -2.46
N VAL A 101 -4.47 -17.77 -2.45
CA VAL A 101 -5.46 -18.85 -2.47
C VAL A 101 -5.51 -19.34 -3.92
N GLN A 102 -4.81 -20.44 -4.19
CA GLN A 102 -4.88 -21.10 -5.49
C GLN A 102 -6.24 -21.78 -5.58
N LEU A 103 -7.08 -21.33 -6.51
CA LEU A 103 -8.24 -22.09 -6.98
C LEU A 103 -7.76 -23.31 -7.78
#